data_AF-A0A9C9TCA3-F1
#
_entry.id   AF-A0A9C9TCA3-F1
#
_cell.length_a   1.000
_cell.length_b   1.000
_cell.length_c   1.000
_cell.angle_alpha   90.00
_cell.angle_beta   90.00
_cell.angle_gamma   90.00
#
_symmetry.space_group_name_H-M   'P 1'
#
loop_
_entity.id
_entity.type
_entity.pdbx_description
1 polymer ?
#
loop_
_entity_poly.entity_id
_entity_poly.type
_entity_poly.pdbx_seq_one_letter_code
_entity_poly.pdbx_strand_id
1 'polypeptide(L)'
;MSDQNAETHAGDWAARLRQIGAERIALPIGSRRSVSWLTLQAVLFFVGCVICSCCSITSFVWGNESFQITLPAPAHTATITPTARDVENPLNNPEPSIGKPPKPTRAAETVGTETPPPETAPPATSTPDQSPLSTPLATSPLTPSPPPEPTKSSLTPPPTNPPDSSFDLHIVLVEYSRPGRDWTEEHVLIENRGAANLNLTGWKLGHDESGAYEFPAGFVLDSGRSVRVWSTKGVDTEIELYWGREEAAWPPEDGIVHLWDASGAVVDRHKW
;
A
#
# COMPACT_ATOMS: atom_id res chain seq x y z
N MET A 1 -14.89 -24.84 46.05
CA MET A 1 -14.21 -25.28 44.82
C MET A 1 -13.81 -24.07 43.95
N SER A 2 -13.38 -22.94 44.55
CA SER A 2 -13.27 -21.66 43.81
C SER A 2 -11.92 -20.94 43.92
N ASP A 3 -10.93 -21.51 44.62
CA ASP A 3 -9.65 -20.82 44.87
C ASP A 3 -8.46 -21.34 44.05
N GLN A 4 -8.63 -22.40 43.24
CA GLN A 4 -7.53 -23.00 42.46
C GLN A 4 -7.27 -22.36 41.10
N ASN A 5 -8.07 -21.37 40.67
CA ASN A 5 -7.94 -20.77 39.34
C ASN A 5 -7.17 -19.44 39.32
N ALA A 6 -6.82 -18.89 40.49
CA ALA A 6 -6.09 -17.62 40.60
C ALA A 6 -4.56 -17.81 40.60
N GLU A 7 -4.06 -18.96 41.05
CA GLU A 7 -2.62 -19.21 41.17
C GLU A 7 -1.96 -19.60 39.84
N THR A 8 -2.72 -20.08 38.86
CA THR A 8 -2.22 -20.46 37.52
C THR A 8 -1.86 -19.26 36.65
N HIS A 9 -2.54 -18.13 36.80
CA HIS A 9 -2.22 -16.89 36.07
C HIS A 9 -0.98 -16.16 36.60
N ALA A 10 -0.64 -16.36 37.88
CA ALA A 10 0.52 -15.72 38.50
C ALA A 10 1.86 -16.36 38.07
N GLY A 11 1.88 -17.68 37.86
CA GLY A 11 3.08 -18.37 37.34
C GLY A 11 3.36 -18.03 35.88
N ASP A 12 2.30 -17.80 35.10
CA ASP A 12 2.37 -17.59 33.65
C ASP A 12 2.97 -16.21 33.28
N TRP A 13 2.67 -15.15 34.04
CA TRP A 13 3.29 -13.83 33.80
C TRP A 13 4.78 -13.83 34.10
N ALA A 14 5.22 -14.54 35.15
CA ALA A 14 6.62 -14.57 35.53
C ALA A 14 7.46 -15.36 34.50
N ALA A 15 6.88 -16.41 33.92
CA ALA A 15 7.47 -17.13 32.79
C ALA A 15 7.52 -16.26 31.53
N ARG A 16 6.43 -15.54 31.21
CA ARG A 16 6.39 -14.60 30.08
C ARG A 16 7.41 -13.47 30.20
N LEU A 17 7.59 -12.88 31.38
CA LEU A 17 8.58 -11.82 31.57
C LEU A 17 10.02 -12.33 31.44
N ARG A 18 10.29 -13.58 31.84
CA ARG A 18 11.60 -14.22 31.59
C ARG A 18 11.82 -14.49 30.08
N GLN A 19 10.79 -14.86 29.36
CA GLN A 19 10.84 -15.07 27.91
C GLN A 19 11.09 -13.77 27.15
N ILE A 20 10.39 -12.68 27.51
CA ILE A 20 10.59 -11.34 26.92
C ILE A 20 12.00 -10.80 27.22
N GLY A 21 12.56 -11.10 28.41
CA GLY A 21 13.93 -10.71 28.75
C GLY A 21 15.02 -11.47 27.98
N ALA A 22 14.71 -12.65 27.43
CA ALA A 22 15.64 -13.49 26.70
C ALA A 22 15.63 -13.24 25.18
N GLU A 23 14.61 -12.55 24.66
CA GLU A 23 14.45 -12.28 23.24
C GLU A 23 15.39 -11.14 22.79
N ARG A 24 16.50 -11.51 22.13
CA ARG A 24 17.50 -10.57 21.62
C ARG A 24 17.19 -10.24 20.16
N ILE A 25 16.78 -9.00 19.90
CA ILE A 25 16.70 -8.46 18.54
C ILE A 25 18.13 -8.25 18.03
N ALA A 26 18.54 -9.03 17.04
CA ALA A 26 19.76 -8.77 16.28
C ALA A 26 19.47 -7.64 15.29
N LEU A 27 19.94 -6.43 15.59
CA LEU A 27 19.87 -5.31 14.64
C LEU A 27 20.79 -5.63 13.43
N PRO A 28 20.35 -5.38 12.17
CA PRO A 28 21.13 -5.64 10.98
C PRO A 28 22.12 -4.49 10.74
N ILE A 29 23.02 -4.26 11.70
CA ILE A 29 24.13 -3.33 11.55
C ILE A 29 25.37 -4.16 11.82
N GLY A 30 26.21 -4.33 10.79
CA GLY A 30 27.30 -5.31 10.69
C GLY A 30 28.43 -5.22 11.73
N SER A 31 28.10 -5.26 13.02
CA SER A 31 29.03 -5.47 14.11
C SER A 31 28.39 -6.44 15.10
N ARG A 32 29.10 -7.51 15.46
CA ARG A 32 28.65 -8.53 16.43
C ARG A 32 28.55 -7.96 17.85
N ARG A 33 27.62 -7.04 18.09
CA ARG A 33 27.29 -6.52 19.42
C ARG A 33 25.78 -6.54 19.58
N SER A 34 25.28 -7.57 20.27
CA SER A 34 23.87 -7.64 20.66
C SER A 34 23.62 -6.68 21.81
N VAL A 35 22.78 -5.67 21.60
CA VAL A 35 22.35 -4.74 22.66
C VAL A 35 21.04 -5.26 23.25
N SER A 36 20.89 -5.23 24.59
CA SER A 36 19.64 -5.69 25.21
C SER A 36 18.51 -4.68 24.97
N TRP A 37 17.26 -5.16 24.95
CA TRP A 37 16.07 -4.33 24.83
C TRP A 37 16.05 -3.19 25.87
N LEU A 38 16.40 -3.52 27.12
CA LEU A 38 16.47 -2.56 28.21
C LEU A 38 17.52 -1.46 27.94
N THR A 39 18.64 -1.83 27.30
CA THR A 39 19.69 -0.88 26.93
C THR A 39 19.24 0.03 25.79
N LEU A 40 18.53 -0.51 24.80
CA LEU A 40 17.96 0.30 23.71
C LEU A 40 16.92 1.30 24.27
N GLN A 41 16.01 0.83 25.11
CA GLN A 41 14.98 1.66 25.73
C GLN A 41 15.60 2.75 26.63
N ALA A 42 16.66 2.42 27.39
CA ALA A 42 17.38 3.40 28.19
C ALA A 42 18.08 4.47 27.33
N VAL A 43 18.69 4.08 26.21
CA VAL A 43 19.34 5.03 25.28
C VAL A 43 18.30 5.95 24.64
N LEU A 44 17.17 5.40 24.16
CA LEU A 44 16.09 6.19 23.57
C LEU A 44 15.50 7.18 24.57
N PHE A 45 15.32 6.77 25.83
CA PHE A 45 14.85 7.66 26.89
C PHE A 45 15.85 8.78 27.18
N PHE A 46 17.15 8.46 27.27
CA PHE A 46 18.20 9.47 27.48
C PHE A 46 18.25 10.50 26.35
N VAL A 47 18.18 10.05 25.09
CA VAL A 47 18.16 10.94 23.92
C VAL A 47 16.92 11.83 23.95
N GLY A 48 15.75 11.27 24.27
CA GLY A 48 14.51 12.05 24.44
C GLY A 48 14.61 13.12 25.53
N CYS A 49 15.18 12.78 26.70
CA CYS A 49 15.40 13.74 27.78
C CYS A 49 16.36 14.87 27.38
N VAL A 50 17.44 14.56 26.65
CA VAL A 50 18.39 15.57 26.17
C VAL A 50 17.74 16.51 25.15
N ILE A 51 16.96 15.97 24.20
CA ILE A 51 16.21 16.77 23.22
C ILE A 51 15.21 17.69 23.94
N CYS A 52 14.44 17.16 24.89
CA CYS A 52 13.45 17.93 25.65
C CYS A 52 14.10 19.04 26.50
N SER A 53 15.25 18.75 27.13
CA SER A 53 16.04 19.74 27.86
C SER A 53 16.59 20.83 26.93
N CYS A 54 17.10 20.46 25.74
CA CYS A 54 17.56 21.44 24.75
C CYS A 54 16.43 22.35 24.25
N CYS A 55 15.25 21.80 23.97
CA CYS A 55 14.08 22.60 23.55
C CYS A 55 13.63 23.59 24.62
N SER A 56 13.71 23.20 25.90
CA SER A 56 13.35 24.10 27.01
C SER A 56 14.34 25.27 27.15
N ILE A 57 15.63 25.00 26.94
CA ILE A 57 16.67 26.03 26.98
C ILE A 57 16.54 27.00 25.79
N THR A 58 16.26 26.49 24.58
CA THR A 58 16.07 27.35 23.40
C THR A 58 14.80 28.20 23.50
N SER A 59 13.71 27.65 24.03
CA SER A 59 12.50 28.44 24.32
C SER A 59 12.74 29.51 25.38
N PHE A 60 13.56 29.24 26.40
CA PHE A 60 13.90 30.23 27.43
C PHE A 60 14.78 31.36 26.89
N VAL A 61 15.75 31.04 26.04
CA VAL A 61 16.65 32.04 25.42
C VAL A 61 15.90 32.94 24.41
N TRP A 62 14.98 32.40 23.63
CA TRP A 62 14.20 33.19 22.65
C TRP A 62 12.99 33.89 23.28
N GLY A 63 12.42 33.35 24.35
CA GLY A 63 11.29 33.95 25.08
C GLY A 63 11.65 35.23 25.85
N ASN A 64 12.92 35.46 26.15
CA ASN A 64 13.36 36.64 26.92
C ASN A 64 13.42 37.94 26.10
N GLU A 65 13.39 37.89 24.76
CA GLU A 65 13.45 39.12 23.93
C GLU A 65 12.08 39.69 23.53
N SER A 66 10.97 39.05 23.90
CA SER A 66 9.62 39.39 23.39
C SER A 66 8.72 40.07 24.42
N PHE A 67 9.20 41.09 25.13
CA PHE A 67 8.31 41.91 25.96
C PHE A 67 8.68 43.40 25.91
N GLN A 68 8.29 44.07 24.83
CA GLN A 68 8.04 45.51 24.83
C GLN A 68 6.64 45.74 24.27
N ILE A 69 5.65 45.76 25.16
CA ILE A 69 4.29 46.21 24.85
C ILE A 69 4.33 47.73 24.78
N THR A 70 4.46 48.27 23.57
CA THR A 70 4.22 49.69 23.31
C THR A 70 2.71 49.94 23.33
N LEU A 71 2.20 50.56 24.39
CA LEU A 71 0.81 51.05 24.46
C LEU A 71 0.57 52.15 23.40
N PRO A 72 -0.58 52.17 22.69
CA PRO A 72 -0.98 53.31 21.89
C PRO A 72 -1.55 54.44 22.79
N ALA A 73 -1.16 55.68 22.50
CA ALA A 73 -1.57 56.90 23.19
C ALA A 73 -3.06 57.27 22.91
N PRO A 74 -3.73 58.03 23.80
CA PRO A 74 -5.17 58.31 23.71
C PRO A 74 -5.50 59.36 22.64
N ALA A 75 -6.58 59.10 21.90
CA ALA A 75 -7.15 59.98 20.89
C ALA A 75 -7.80 61.22 21.52
N HIS A 76 -7.43 62.42 21.04
CA HIS A 76 -8.19 63.64 21.30
C HIS A 76 -8.25 64.55 20.06
N THR A 77 -9.49 64.93 19.74
CA THR A 77 -9.93 66.25 19.23
C THR A 77 -10.13 66.47 17.73
N ALA A 78 -11.41 66.57 17.32
CA ALA A 78 -11.95 67.62 16.44
C ALA A 78 -13.49 67.62 16.62
N THR A 79 -14.04 68.49 17.48
CA THR A 79 -14.57 69.84 17.21
C THR A 79 -15.86 69.86 16.37
N ILE A 80 -16.94 70.30 17.01
CA ILE A 80 -18.34 70.41 16.55
C ILE A 80 -18.60 71.82 15.94
N THR A 81 -19.77 72.00 15.31
CA THR A 81 -20.60 73.24 15.08
C THR A 81 -20.78 73.63 13.57
N PRO A 82 -21.89 74.28 13.10
CA PRO A 82 -23.27 73.73 12.92
C PRO A 82 -24.03 74.21 11.63
N THR A 83 -25.24 73.65 11.41
CA THR A 83 -26.48 74.28 10.88
C THR A 83 -26.77 74.48 9.36
N ALA A 84 -27.95 73.94 8.99
CA ALA A 84 -28.96 74.30 7.97
C ALA A 84 -28.77 73.92 6.48
N ARG A 85 -29.69 73.11 5.95
CA ARG A 85 -30.94 73.59 5.28
C ARG A 85 -31.87 72.43 4.88
N ASP A 86 -33.16 72.72 4.95
CA ASP A 86 -34.36 71.90 4.73
C ASP A 86 -34.62 71.42 3.28
N VAL A 87 -35.70 70.60 3.15
CA VAL A 87 -36.61 70.39 1.99
C VAL A 87 -36.13 69.28 1.02
N GLU A 88 -36.83 68.20 0.64
CA GLU A 88 -38.23 67.73 0.69
C GLU A 88 -38.24 66.19 0.49
N ASN A 89 -39.24 65.50 1.03
CA ASN A 89 -39.71 64.18 0.58
C ASN A 89 -41.10 64.41 -0.07
N PRO A 90 -41.49 63.71 -1.15
CA PRO A 90 -42.37 62.58 -0.89
C PRO A 90 -42.34 61.39 -1.91
N LEU A 91 -42.76 60.24 -1.35
CA LEU A 91 -43.62 59.20 -1.94
C LEU A 91 -43.04 58.08 -2.85
N ASN A 92 -43.31 56.85 -2.37
CA ASN A 92 -43.68 55.61 -3.09
C ASN A 92 -42.58 54.72 -3.69
N ASN A 93 -42.38 53.51 -3.12
CA ASN A 93 -43.02 52.26 -3.58
C ASN A 93 -42.55 51.04 -2.73
N PRO A 94 -43.38 49.99 -2.49
CA PRO A 94 -43.00 48.79 -1.74
C PRO A 94 -42.49 47.64 -2.65
N GLU A 95 -41.84 46.65 -2.02
CA GLU A 95 -41.37 45.39 -2.60
C GLU A 95 -42.47 44.57 -3.32
N PRO A 96 -42.06 43.62 -4.20
CA PRO A 96 -42.78 42.34 -4.23
C PRO A 96 -41.88 41.10 -4.26
N SER A 97 -42.40 40.04 -3.62
CA SER A 97 -41.92 38.65 -3.63
C SER A 97 -42.56 37.79 -4.76
N ILE A 98 -41.88 36.65 -5.03
CA ILE A 98 -42.33 35.38 -5.65
C ILE A 98 -42.20 35.19 -7.17
N GLY A 99 -41.46 34.13 -7.56
CA GLY A 99 -41.58 33.46 -8.86
C GLY A 99 -40.61 32.28 -9.06
N LYS A 100 -41.12 31.04 -8.92
CA LYS A 100 -40.47 29.73 -9.14
C LYS A 100 -40.22 29.43 -10.65
N PRO A 101 -39.14 28.77 -11.07
CA PRO A 101 -38.99 28.30 -12.46
C PRO A 101 -39.60 26.89 -12.71
N PRO A 102 -40.06 26.59 -13.94
CA PRO A 102 -40.80 25.37 -14.27
C PRO A 102 -39.94 24.18 -14.73
N LYS A 103 -40.52 22.99 -14.57
CA LYS A 103 -40.15 21.68 -15.12
C LYS A 103 -40.65 21.55 -16.57
N PRO A 104 -39.97 20.83 -17.47
CA PRO A 104 -40.61 20.21 -18.63
C PRO A 104 -40.73 18.68 -18.47
N THR A 105 -41.85 18.13 -18.94
CA THR A 105 -42.16 16.70 -19.02
C THR A 105 -42.67 16.38 -20.43
N ARG A 106 -41.95 15.46 -21.11
CA ARG A 106 -42.37 14.36 -22.02
C ARG A 106 -43.47 14.53 -23.09
N ALA A 107 -43.12 14.15 -24.34
CA ALA A 107 -43.76 13.17 -25.28
C ALA A 107 -43.35 13.57 -26.73
N ALA A 108 -43.12 12.71 -27.74
CA ALA A 108 -43.58 11.36 -28.05
C ALA A 108 -42.60 10.62 -29.00
N GLU A 109 -42.94 9.37 -29.30
CA GLU A 109 -42.26 8.29 -30.06
C GLU A 109 -41.85 8.63 -31.51
N THR A 110 -40.88 7.89 -32.07
CA THR A 110 -41.09 7.00 -33.24
C THR A 110 -39.85 6.11 -33.46
N VAL A 111 -40.15 4.84 -33.73
CA VAL A 111 -39.28 3.71 -34.05
C VAL A 111 -38.45 3.93 -35.34
N GLY A 112 -37.19 3.52 -35.31
CA GLY A 112 -36.30 3.44 -36.47
C GLY A 112 -35.26 2.35 -36.27
N THR A 113 -35.60 1.13 -36.70
CA THR A 113 -34.69 -0.02 -36.83
C THR A 113 -33.84 0.19 -38.08
N GLU A 114 -32.51 0.28 -37.95
CA GLU A 114 -31.61 -0.09 -39.05
C GLU A 114 -30.44 -0.94 -38.55
N THR A 115 -30.44 -2.15 -39.08
CA THR A 115 -29.43 -3.20 -39.07
C THR A 115 -28.15 -2.79 -39.82
N PRO A 116 -26.96 -3.22 -39.36
CA PRO A 116 -25.89 -3.58 -40.29
C PRO A 116 -25.38 -5.01 -40.00
N PRO A 117 -24.69 -5.73 -40.92
CA PRO A 117 -24.55 -5.61 -42.38
C PRO A 117 -24.93 -6.95 -43.10
N PRO A 118 -24.89 -7.01 -44.45
CA PRO A 118 -24.44 -8.27 -45.06
C PRO A 118 -23.55 -8.02 -46.30
N GLU A 119 -22.25 -8.30 -46.18
CA GLU A 119 -21.33 -8.60 -47.30
C GLU A 119 -19.96 -8.94 -46.67
N THR A 120 -19.23 -10.00 -46.99
CA THR A 120 -19.16 -10.85 -48.18
C THR A 120 -18.46 -12.17 -47.78
N ALA A 121 -18.86 -13.30 -48.35
CA ALA A 121 -18.07 -14.53 -48.45
C ALA A 121 -18.49 -15.27 -49.73
N PRO A 122 -17.73 -16.24 -50.29
CA PRO A 122 -16.27 -16.43 -50.45
C PRO A 122 -15.95 -16.63 -51.98
N PRO A 123 -14.84 -17.27 -52.42
CA PRO A 123 -14.84 -18.75 -52.49
C PRO A 123 -13.49 -19.44 -52.21
N ALA A 124 -13.61 -20.75 -51.97
CA ALA A 124 -12.56 -21.71 -51.64
C ALA A 124 -11.61 -22.06 -52.80
N THR A 125 -10.41 -22.53 -52.47
CA THR A 125 -9.70 -23.54 -53.28
C THR A 125 -8.90 -24.50 -52.39
N SER A 126 -9.25 -25.77 -52.51
CA SER A 126 -8.66 -26.98 -51.94
C SER A 126 -7.44 -27.49 -52.73
N THR A 127 -6.41 -27.99 -51.99
CA THR A 127 -5.74 -29.32 -52.12
C THR A 127 -5.16 -29.77 -53.49
N PRO A 128 -4.23 -30.74 -53.64
CA PRO A 128 -3.19 -31.36 -52.78
C PRO A 128 -1.75 -31.18 -53.38
N ASP A 129 -0.69 -31.61 -52.69
CA ASP A 129 0.30 -32.48 -53.36
C ASP A 129 1.08 -33.36 -52.37
N GLN A 130 1.31 -34.61 -52.77
CA GLN A 130 2.04 -35.63 -52.01
C GLN A 130 3.43 -35.88 -52.62
N SER A 131 4.35 -36.36 -51.77
CA SER A 131 5.35 -37.41 -52.08
C SER A 131 6.61 -37.02 -52.92
N PRO A 132 7.69 -37.83 -52.96
CA PRO A 132 8.23 -38.81 -52.01
C PRO A 132 9.74 -38.64 -51.67
N LEU A 133 10.17 -39.24 -50.56
CA LEU A 133 11.26 -40.22 -50.40
C LEU A 133 12.73 -39.96 -50.87
N SER A 134 13.63 -40.14 -49.88
CA SER A 134 15.01 -40.70 -49.92
C SER A 134 16.20 -39.90 -50.45
N THR A 135 17.17 -39.65 -49.56
CA THR A 135 18.62 -39.84 -49.83
C THR A 135 19.37 -40.25 -48.55
N PRO A 136 20.28 -41.26 -48.60
CA PRO A 136 20.83 -41.94 -47.43
C PRO A 136 22.08 -41.32 -46.81
N LEU A 137 22.22 -41.58 -45.50
CA LEU A 137 23.42 -41.93 -44.72
C LEU A 137 24.79 -41.42 -45.21
N ALA A 138 25.29 -40.34 -44.60
CA ALA A 138 26.72 -40.05 -44.54
C ALA A 138 27.30 -40.68 -43.25
N THR A 139 27.91 -41.85 -43.40
CA THR A 139 28.75 -42.50 -42.39
C THR A 139 29.96 -41.62 -42.08
N SER A 140 29.96 -40.97 -40.92
CA SER A 140 31.15 -40.30 -40.40
C SER A 140 32.07 -41.34 -39.73
N PRO A 141 33.38 -41.37 -40.01
CA PRO A 141 34.30 -42.26 -39.34
C PRO A 141 34.40 -41.91 -37.85
N LEU A 142 34.20 -42.90 -36.99
CA LEU A 142 34.42 -42.79 -35.55
C LEU A 142 35.92 -42.64 -35.28
N THR A 143 36.34 -41.44 -34.91
CA THR A 143 37.64 -41.22 -34.24
C THR A 143 37.52 -41.70 -32.79
N PRO A 144 38.40 -42.57 -32.28
CA PRO A 144 38.38 -42.95 -30.87
C PRO A 144 38.75 -41.74 -29.99
N SER A 145 37.82 -41.36 -29.12
CA SER A 145 37.99 -40.34 -28.07
C SER A 145 38.93 -40.86 -26.96
N PRO A 146 39.77 -39.99 -26.34
CA PRO A 146 40.81 -40.41 -25.39
C PRO A 146 40.26 -41.02 -24.08
N PRO A 147 41.13 -41.72 -23.31
CA PRO A 147 40.79 -42.40 -22.05
C PRO A 147 40.14 -41.49 -21.00
N PRO A 148 39.24 -42.02 -20.15
CA PRO A 148 38.58 -41.22 -19.12
C PRO A 148 39.58 -40.74 -18.06
N GLU A 149 39.65 -39.42 -17.91
CA GLU A 149 40.34 -38.73 -16.82
C GLU A 149 39.70 -39.11 -15.46
N PRO A 150 40.48 -39.31 -14.37
CA PRO A 150 39.95 -39.76 -13.09
C PRO A 150 38.88 -38.79 -12.56
N THR A 151 37.68 -39.31 -12.41
CA THR A 151 36.50 -38.66 -11.85
C THR A 151 36.80 -38.18 -10.43
N LYS A 152 36.95 -36.86 -10.25
CA LYS A 152 36.83 -36.25 -8.92
C LYS A 152 35.47 -36.61 -8.36
N SER A 153 35.47 -37.30 -7.23
CA SER A 153 34.28 -37.71 -6.50
C SER A 153 33.36 -36.52 -6.27
N SER A 154 32.16 -36.60 -6.85
CA SER A 154 31.05 -35.71 -6.57
C SER A 154 30.53 -36.02 -5.17
N LEU A 155 30.70 -35.08 -4.24
CA LEU A 155 30.11 -35.15 -2.91
C LEU A 155 28.59 -35.07 -3.08
N THR A 156 27.88 -36.11 -2.65
CA THR A 156 26.42 -36.14 -2.57
C THR A 156 25.94 -34.94 -1.75
N PRO A 157 25.09 -34.05 -2.30
CA PRO A 157 24.50 -32.98 -1.50
C PRO A 157 23.69 -33.61 -0.35
N PRO A 158 23.67 -32.99 0.84
CA PRO A 158 22.83 -33.45 1.95
C PRO A 158 21.36 -33.50 1.50
N PRO A 159 20.50 -34.29 2.16
CA PRO A 159 19.08 -34.37 1.80
C PRO A 159 18.50 -32.96 1.81
N THR A 160 18.19 -32.44 0.61
CA THR A 160 17.41 -31.23 0.44
C THR A 160 16.04 -31.53 1.02
N ASN A 161 15.78 -31.03 2.23
CA ASN A 161 14.42 -30.86 2.73
C ASN A 161 13.60 -30.26 1.58
N PRO A 162 12.37 -30.71 1.29
CA PRO A 162 11.55 -30.08 0.26
C PRO A 162 11.58 -28.56 0.52
N PRO A 163 11.77 -27.72 -0.51
CA PRO A 163 11.74 -26.29 -0.30
C PRO A 163 10.37 -25.98 0.29
N ASP A 164 10.31 -25.68 1.58
CA ASP A 164 9.24 -24.85 2.10
C ASP A 164 9.37 -23.58 1.27
N SER A 165 8.44 -23.40 0.34
CA SER A 165 8.31 -22.19 -0.47
C SER A 165 7.86 -21.03 0.42
N SER A 166 8.64 -20.74 1.46
CA SER A 166 8.51 -19.58 2.33
C SER A 166 9.13 -18.42 1.58
N PHE A 167 8.34 -17.76 0.74
CA PHE A 167 8.73 -16.48 0.18
C PHE A 167 8.89 -15.46 1.31
N ASP A 168 10.00 -14.72 1.32
CA ASP A 168 10.23 -13.65 2.30
C ASP A 168 9.61 -12.34 1.79
N LEU A 169 8.28 -12.37 1.62
CA LEU A 169 7.47 -11.29 1.06
C LEU A 169 6.44 -10.87 2.11
N HIS A 170 6.45 -9.59 2.49
CA HIS A 170 5.69 -9.10 3.65
C HIS A 170 4.78 -7.94 3.28
N ILE A 171 3.58 -7.92 3.86
CA ILE A 171 2.73 -6.76 3.96
C ILE A 171 3.26 -5.87 5.09
N VAL A 172 3.89 -4.76 4.72
CA VAL A 172 4.59 -3.86 5.66
C VAL A 172 3.64 -2.84 6.28
N LEU A 173 2.71 -2.32 5.47
CA LEU A 173 1.77 -1.28 5.87
C LEU A 173 0.45 -1.48 5.15
N VAL A 174 -0.64 -1.27 5.88
CA VAL A 174 -1.97 -1.07 5.31
C VAL A 174 -2.46 0.30 5.78
N GLU A 175 -2.51 1.28 4.87
CA GLU A 175 -3.22 2.53 5.09
C GLU A 175 -4.65 2.32 4.59
N TYR A 176 -5.59 2.22 5.52
CA TYR A 176 -7.02 2.07 5.27
C TYR A 176 -7.77 3.37 5.61
N SER A 177 -8.99 3.50 5.10
CA SER A 177 -9.85 4.65 5.36
C SER A 177 -10.29 4.64 6.82
N ARG A 178 -9.74 5.57 7.58
CA ARG A 178 -10.11 5.81 8.99
C ARG A 178 -11.33 6.74 9.05
N PRO A 179 -12.11 6.69 10.15
CA PRO A 179 -13.19 7.65 10.35
C PRO A 179 -12.71 9.10 10.15
N GLY A 180 -13.32 9.81 9.19
CA GLY A 180 -12.97 11.20 8.86
C GLY A 180 -11.81 11.38 7.88
N ARG A 181 -11.30 10.31 7.25
CA ARG A 181 -10.31 10.36 6.16
C ARG A 181 -10.93 9.86 4.86
N ASP A 182 -10.42 10.34 3.74
CA ASP A 182 -10.87 9.90 2.42
C ASP A 182 -10.25 8.53 2.09
N TRP A 183 -11.03 7.64 1.47
CA TRP A 183 -10.55 6.34 1.02
C TRP A 183 -9.58 6.46 -0.16
N THR A 184 -9.49 7.63 -0.78
CA THR A 184 -8.57 7.88 -1.90
C THR A 184 -7.09 7.79 -1.53
N GLU A 185 -6.76 7.86 -0.24
CA GLU A 185 -5.39 7.68 0.28
C GLU A 185 -5.05 6.22 0.63
N GLU A 186 -6.01 5.31 0.48
CA GLU A 186 -5.84 3.91 0.84
C GLU A 186 -4.82 3.19 -0.04
N HIS A 187 -3.87 2.52 0.61
CA HIS A 187 -2.90 1.68 -0.07
C HIS A 187 -2.29 0.63 0.85
N VAL A 188 -1.77 -0.44 0.24
CA VAL A 188 -0.99 -1.47 0.91
C VAL A 188 0.44 -1.44 0.38
N LEU A 189 1.42 -1.44 1.28
CA LEU A 189 2.85 -1.56 0.95
C LEU A 189 3.31 -3.00 1.16
N ILE A 190 3.85 -3.60 0.11
CA ILE A 190 4.42 -4.95 0.14
C ILE A 190 5.91 -4.86 -0.13
N GLU A 191 6.72 -5.62 0.59
CA GLU A 191 8.18 -5.63 0.49
C GLU A 191 8.71 -7.05 0.29
N ASN A 192 9.53 -7.23 -0.76
CA ASN A 192 10.31 -8.45 -0.97
C ASN A 192 11.62 -8.33 -0.18
N ARG A 193 11.69 -9.00 0.97
CA ARG A 193 12.90 -9.07 1.81
C ARG A 193 13.81 -10.24 1.44
N GLY A 194 13.34 -11.12 0.57
CA GLY A 194 14.09 -12.25 0.06
C GLY A 194 15.28 -11.84 -0.81
N ALA A 195 16.22 -12.77 -0.98
CA ALA A 195 17.45 -12.55 -1.76
C ALA A 195 17.26 -12.67 -3.29
N ALA A 196 16.05 -13.00 -3.76
CA ALA A 196 15.73 -13.22 -5.16
C ALA A 196 14.54 -12.38 -5.60
N ASN A 197 14.49 -12.05 -6.89
CA ASN A 197 13.34 -11.39 -7.51
C ASN A 197 12.14 -12.33 -7.52
N LEU A 198 10.95 -11.80 -7.26
CA LEU A 198 9.71 -12.57 -7.19
C LEU A 198 8.76 -12.16 -8.30
N ASN A 199 8.35 -13.13 -9.12
CA ASN A 199 7.28 -12.93 -10.07
C ASN A 199 5.94 -13.09 -9.36
N LEU A 200 5.17 -12.01 -9.27
CA LEU A 200 3.87 -12.00 -8.59
C LEU A 200 2.70 -12.20 -9.55
N THR A 201 2.94 -12.62 -10.80
CA THR A 201 1.86 -12.89 -11.77
C THR A 201 0.78 -13.81 -11.17
N GLY A 202 -0.47 -13.35 -11.14
CA GLY A 202 -1.61 -14.12 -10.64
C GLY A 202 -1.69 -14.25 -9.12
N TRP A 203 -0.79 -13.60 -8.37
CA TRP A 203 -0.89 -13.48 -6.92
C TRP A 203 -2.06 -12.58 -6.56
N LYS A 204 -2.55 -12.70 -5.33
CA LYS A 204 -3.73 -11.95 -4.88
C LYS A 204 -3.50 -11.22 -3.56
N LEU A 205 -4.10 -10.04 -3.42
CA LEU A 205 -4.06 -9.22 -2.21
C LEU A 205 -5.47 -8.75 -1.83
N GLY A 206 -5.92 -9.03 -0.61
CA GLY A 206 -7.29 -8.69 -0.20
C GLY A 206 -7.67 -9.20 1.18
N HIS A 207 -8.85 -8.79 1.66
CA HIS A 207 -9.45 -9.37 2.86
C HIS A 207 -9.84 -10.85 2.62
N ASP A 208 -10.56 -11.07 1.52
CA ASP A 208 -10.98 -12.36 1.00
C ASP A 208 -10.42 -12.55 -0.42
N GLU A 209 -10.26 -13.80 -0.87
CA GLU A 209 -9.83 -14.08 -2.24
C GLU A 209 -10.85 -13.60 -3.29
N SER A 210 -12.13 -13.61 -2.93
CA SER A 210 -13.21 -13.14 -3.79
C SER A 210 -13.15 -11.62 -3.91
N GLY A 211 -12.83 -11.13 -5.10
CA GLY A 211 -12.65 -9.70 -5.32
C GLY A 211 -11.38 -9.16 -4.68
N ALA A 212 -10.34 -9.98 -4.48
CA ALA A 212 -8.97 -9.55 -4.20
C ALA A 212 -8.34 -8.86 -5.42
N TYR A 213 -7.34 -8.03 -5.18
CA TYR A 213 -6.50 -7.44 -6.22
C TYR A 213 -5.64 -8.54 -6.81
N GLU A 214 -5.63 -8.69 -8.12
CA GLU A 214 -4.76 -9.64 -8.82
C GLU A 214 -3.59 -8.89 -9.44
N PHE A 215 -2.37 -9.33 -9.12
CA PHE A 215 -1.16 -8.73 -9.66
C PHE A 215 -1.05 -8.99 -11.17
N PRO A 216 -0.66 -7.97 -11.96
CA PRO A 216 -0.69 -8.06 -13.40
C PRO A 216 0.33 -9.08 -13.93
N ALA A 217 0.02 -9.64 -15.09
CA ALA A 217 0.92 -10.59 -15.75
C ALA A 217 2.28 -9.96 -16.05
N GLY A 218 3.34 -10.68 -15.66
CA GLY A 218 4.72 -10.23 -15.82
C GLY A 218 5.22 -9.28 -14.73
N PHE A 219 4.42 -8.96 -13.70
CA PHE A 219 4.90 -8.14 -12.60
C PHE A 219 5.97 -8.88 -11.79
N VAL A 220 7.15 -8.28 -11.67
CA VAL A 220 8.28 -8.81 -10.91
C VAL A 220 8.68 -7.79 -9.86
N LEU A 221 8.71 -8.22 -8.60
CA LEU A 221 9.22 -7.43 -7.49
C LEU A 221 10.65 -7.85 -7.17
N ASP A 222 11.58 -6.95 -7.45
CA ASP A 222 13.00 -7.15 -7.19
C ASP A 222 13.30 -7.40 -5.70
N SER A 223 14.40 -8.12 -5.45
CA SER A 223 14.92 -8.32 -4.11
C SER A 223 15.19 -6.98 -3.40
N GLY A 224 14.72 -6.86 -2.15
CA GLY A 224 14.86 -5.66 -1.34
C GLY A 224 14.00 -4.47 -1.80
N ARG A 225 13.05 -4.66 -2.71
CA ARG A 225 12.15 -3.60 -3.19
C ARG A 225 10.75 -3.73 -2.61
N SER A 226 10.01 -2.64 -2.73
CA SER A 226 8.61 -2.55 -2.30
C SER A 226 7.72 -2.04 -3.42
N VAL A 227 6.46 -2.46 -3.38
CA VAL A 227 5.38 -2.00 -4.25
C VAL A 227 4.22 -1.50 -3.41
N ARG A 228 3.60 -0.38 -3.81
CA ARG A 228 2.33 0.08 -3.26
C ARG A 228 1.19 -0.35 -4.17
N VAL A 229 0.13 -0.88 -3.58
CA VAL A 229 -1.14 -1.14 -4.26
C VAL A 229 -2.15 -0.13 -3.74
N TRP A 230 -2.49 0.85 -4.57
CA TRP A 230 -3.50 1.87 -4.30
C TRP A 230 -4.90 1.34 -4.57
N SER A 231 -5.86 1.69 -3.73
CA SER A 231 -7.28 1.35 -3.96
C SER A 231 -7.86 2.05 -5.19
N THR A 232 -7.37 3.25 -5.49
CA THR A 232 -7.90 4.16 -6.51
C THR A 232 -7.49 3.79 -7.93
N LYS A 233 -8.03 4.53 -8.90
CA LYS A 233 -7.60 4.50 -10.32
C LYS A 233 -6.28 5.25 -10.49
N GLY A 234 -5.44 4.73 -11.38
CA GLY A 234 -4.17 5.35 -11.75
C GLY A 234 -3.52 4.59 -12.88
N VAL A 235 -2.23 4.83 -13.09
CA VAL A 235 -1.42 4.17 -14.10
C VAL A 235 -0.33 3.39 -13.40
N ASP A 236 -0.30 2.08 -13.65
CA ASP A 236 0.69 1.19 -13.05
C ASP A 236 2.13 1.59 -13.44
N THR A 237 3.01 1.47 -12.46
CA THR A 237 4.46 1.63 -12.57
C THR A 237 5.14 0.45 -11.90
N GLU A 238 6.47 0.44 -11.88
CA GLU A 238 7.25 -0.60 -11.21
C GLU A 238 7.00 -0.66 -9.69
N ILE A 239 6.67 0.46 -9.06
CA ILE A 239 6.58 0.58 -7.58
C ILE A 239 5.19 1.02 -7.09
N GLU A 240 4.29 1.35 -8.00
CA GLU A 240 2.91 1.75 -7.70
C GLU A 240 1.97 1.05 -8.66
N LEU A 241 1.02 0.31 -8.10
CA LEU A 241 -0.04 -0.38 -8.79
C LEU A 241 -1.38 0.18 -8.34
N TYR A 242 -2.36 0.17 -9.23
CA TYR A 242 -3.66 0.79 -9.00
C TYR A 242 -4.79 -0.21 -9.23
N TRP A 243 -5.62 -0.42 -8.22
CA TRP A 243 -6.74 -1.35 -8.29
C TRP A 243 -7.91 -0.79 -9.13
N GLY A 244 -8.06 0.52 -9.18
CA GLY A 244 -9.11 1.15 -9.97
C GLY A 244 -10.51 1.04 -9.38
N ARG A 245 -10.62 0.86 -8.06
CA ARG A 245 -11.91 0.86 -7.37
C ARG A 245 -12.51 2.27 -7.32
N GLU A 246 -13.83 2.31 -7.09
CA GLU A 246 -14.61 3.53 -6.88
C GLU A 246 -15.03 3.72 -5.41
N GLU A 247 -14.57 2.81 -4.55
CA GLU A 247 -14.84 2.75 -3.11
C GLU A 247 -13.63 2.14 -2.37
N ALA A 248 -13.65 2.25 -1.03
CA ALA A 248 -12.64 1.67 -0.16
C ALA A 248 -12.44 0.17 -0.43
N ALA A 249 -11.18 -0.25 -0.48
CA ALA A 249 -10.82 -1.62 -0.81
C ALA A 249 -10.59 -2.48 0.43
N TRP A 250 -10.13 -1.84 1.50
CA TRP A 250 -9.64 -2.52 2.70
C TRP A 250 -10.71 -2.49 3.80
N PRO A 251 -10.73 -3.52 4.66
CA PRO A 251 -11.64 -3.53 5.79
C PRO A 251 -11.38 -2.31 6.71
N PRO A 252 -12.39 -1.86 7.45
CA PRO A 252 -12.20 -0.82 8.46
C PRO A 252 -11.41 -1.37 9.67
N GLU A 253 -11.52 -0.72 10.83
CA GLU A 253 -10.83 -1.13 12.08
C GLU A 253 -10.98 -2.63 12.40
N ASP A 254 -9.96 -3.22 13.06
CA ASP A 254 -9.81 -4.66 13.33
C ASP A 254 -9.71 -5.55 12.06
N GLY A 255 -9.39 -4.94 10.92
CA GLY A 255 -9.28 -5.57 9.62
C GLY A 255 -8.07 -6.50 9.49
N ILE A 256 -8.19 -7.48 8.59
CA ILE A 256 -7.10 -8.36 8.17
C ILE A 256 -7.01 -8.40 6.65
N VAL A 257 -5.79 -8.35 6.12
CA VAL A 257 -5.51 -8.55 4.70
C VAL A 257 -4.55 -9.72 4.56
N HIS A 258 -4.72 -10.47 3.49
CA HIS A 258 -3.91 -11.62 3.13
C HIS A 258 -3.25 -11.38 1.78
N LEU A 259 -2.07 -11.99 1.64
CA LEU A 259 -1.34 -12.09 0.39
C LEU A 259 -1.28 -13.58 0.03
N TRP A 260 -1.86 -13.93 -1.12
CA TRP A 260 -1.85 -15.29 -1.65
C TRP A 260 -0.91 -15.39 -2.84
N ASP A 261 -0.22 -16.52 -2.94
CA ASP A 261 0.52 -16.87 -4.14
C ASP A 261 -0.40 -17.27 -5.31
N ALA A 262 0.18 -17.48 -6.48
CA ALA A 262 -0.55 -17.90 -7.68
C ALA A 262 -1.26 -19.26 -7.56
N SER A 263 -0.91 -20.08 -6.54
CA SER A 263 -1.57 -21.36 -6.26
C SER A 263 -2.73 -21.24 -5.26
N GLY A 264 -2.90 -20.06 -4.64
CA GLY A 264 -3.87 -19.81 -3.58
C GLY A 264 -3.36 -20.10 -2.18
N ALA A 265 -2.05 -20.32 -1.98
CA ALA A 265 -1.49 -20.46 -0.65
C ALA A 265 -1.25 -19.08 -0.02
N VAL A 266 -1.64 -18.91 1.24
CA VAL A 266 -1.37 -17.66 1.99
C VAL A 266 0.12 -17.57 2.29
N VAL A 267 0.77 -16.54 1.75
CA VAL A 267 2.18 -16.21 1.98
C VAL A 267 2.34 -15.31 3.20
N ASP A 268 1.48 -14.30 3.33
CA ASP A 268 1.50 -13.39 4.46
C ASP A 268 0.11 -12.89 4.85
N ARG A 269 -0.03 -12.38 6.08
CA ARG A 269 -1.24 -11.73 6.57
C ARG A 269 -0.89 -10.54 7.46
N HIS A 270 -1.65 -9.47 7.35
CA HIS A 270 -1.49 -8.28 8.18
C HIS A 270 -2.81 -7.91 8.84
N LYS A 271 -2.79 -7.73 10.16
CA LYS A 271 -3.94 -7.31 10.96
C LYS A 271 -3.59 -6.00 11.67
N TRP A 272 -4.55 -5.08 11.76
CA TRP A 272 -4.43 -3.82 12.50
C TRP A 272 -5.56 -3.64 13.51
#